data_AF-A0A376P813-F1
#
_entry.id   AF-A0A376P813-F1
#
_cell.length_a   1.000
_cell.length_b   1.000
_cell.length_c   1.000
_cell.angle_alpha   90.00
_cell.angle_beta   90.00
_cell.angle_gamma   90.00
#
_symmetry.space_group_name_H-M   'P 1'
#
loop_
_entity.id
_entity.type
_entity.pdbx_description
1 polymer ?
#
loop_
_entity_poly.entity_id
_entity_poly.type
_entity_poly.pdbx_seq_one_letter_code
_entity_poly.pdbx_strand_id
1 'polypeptide(L)' 'MIEKAGIVVHKYPRNPFTGNRIFALSCGDNQFGQDFTLYEALRTVDRLLYGENFIKQAEL' A
#
# COMPACT_ATOMS: atom_id res chain seq x y z
N MET A 1 -4.25 14.54 -7.50
CA MET A 1 -3.63 14.10 -8.78
C MET A 1 -2.45 13.23 -8.38
N ILE A 2 -2.40 11.95 -8.80
CA ILE A 2 -1.22 11.09 -8.56
C ILE A 2 -0.18 11.54 -9.60
N GLU A 3 0.48 12.64 -9.30
CA GLU A 3 1.42 13.29 -10.21
C GLU A 3 2.70 12.46 -10.24
N LYS A 4 2.85 11.60 -11.25
CA LYS A 4 4.12 10.90 -11.59
C LYS A 4 4.77 10.03 -10.50
N ALA A 5 4.17 9.88 -9.33
CA ALA A 5 4.70 9.06 -8.25
C ALA A 5 4.37 7.59 -8.53
N GLY A 6 5.39 6.78 -8.82
CA GLY A 6 5.23 5.33 -8.98
C GLY A 6 4.72 4.70 -7.69
N ILE A 7 3.86 3.68 -7.81
CA ILE A 7 3.40 2.90 -6.66
C ILE A 7 4.48 1.85 -6.34
N VAL A 8 4.96 1.85 -5.10
CA VAL A 8 5.99 0.94 -4.62
C VAL A 8 5.38 0.01 -3.58
N VAL A 9 5.54 -1.29 -3.82
CA VAL A 9 5.18 -2.35 -2.88
C VAL A 9 6.45 -2.79 -2.17
N HIS A 10 6.57 -2.46 -0.88
CA HIS A 10 7.69 -2.89 -0.05
C HIS A 10 7.38 -4.25 0.55
N LYS A 11 8.24 -5.22 0.30
CA LYS A 11 8.17 -6.53 0.94
C LYS A 11 8.90 -6.47 2.28
N TYR A 12 8.16 -6.64 3.37
CA TYR A 12 8.77 -6.70 4.70
C TYR A 12 9.25 -8.12 5.04
N PRO A 13 10.19 -8.23 6.00
CA PRO A 13 10.57 -9.52 6.58
C PRO A 13 9.32 -10.24 7.11
N ARG A 14 9.37 -11.57 7.09
CA ARG A 14 8.30 -12.39 7.63
C ARG A 14 8.11 -12.03 9.11
N ASN A 15 6.89 -11.68 9.51
CA ASN A 15 6.62 -11.35 10.90
C ASN A 15 6.89 -12.60 11.76
N PRO A 16 7.82 -12.52 12.74
CA PRO A 16 8.18 -13.68 13.56
C PRO A 16 7.06 -14.11 14.51
N PHE A 17 6.07 -13.25 14.79
CA PHE A 17 4.95 -13.55 15.70
C PHE A 17 3.75 -14.17 14.98
N THR A 18 3.38 -13.65 13.81
CA THR A 18 2.21 -14.14 13.05
C THR A 18 2.59 -15.11 11.93
N GLY A 19 3.88 -15.20 11.58
CA GLY A 19 4.36 -16.01 10.47
C GLY A 19 3.94 -15.50 9.09
N ASN A 20 3.24 -14.36 9.01
CA ASN A 20 2.76 -13.78 7.77
C ASN A 20 3.81 -12.85 7.14
N ARG A 21 3.84 -12.83 5.80
CA ARG A 21 4.64 -11.84 5.07
C ARG A 21 3.80 -10.60 4.89
N ILE A 22 4.26 -9.51 5.47
CA ILE A 22 3.58 -8.23 5.43
C ILE A 22 4.14 -7.42 4.26
N PHE A 23 3.27 -6.70 3.58
CA PHE A 23 3.62 -5.78 2.52
C PHE A 23 3.16 -4.39 2.88
N ALA A 24 3.96 -3.40 2.49
CA ALA A 24 3.60 -2.00 2.64
C ALA A 24 3.45 -1.35 1.28
N LEU A 25 2.50 -0.41 1.19
CA LEU A 25 2.27 0.36 -0.02
C LEU A 25 2.66 1.80 0.21
N SER A 26 3.42 2.35 -0.73
CA SER A 26 3.75 3.77 -0.79
C SER A 26 3.61 4.31 -2.21
N CYS A 27 3.15 5.54 -2.35
CA CYS A 27 3.12 6.27 -3.62
C CYS A 27 3.77 7.62 -3.42
N GLY A 28 4.97 7.79 -3.98
CA GLY A 28 5.81 8.97 -3.69
C GLY A 28 6.13 9.03 -2.20
N ASP A 29 5.90 10.18 -1.58
CA ASP A 29 6.13 10.39 -0.15
C ASP A 29 4.97 9.94 0.75
N ASN A 30 3.89 9.41 0.16
CA ASN A 30 2.71 8.97 0.90
C ASN A 30 2.77 7.46 1.17
N GLN A 31 2.79 7.08 2.44
CA GLN A 31 2.57 5.69 2.85
C GLN A 31 1.07 5.43 3.02
N PHE A 32 0.54 4.40 2.34
CA PHE A 32 -0.87 4.01 2.44
C PHE A 32 -1.15 3.05 3.61
N GLY A 33 -0.16 2.25 3.99
CA GLY A 33 -0.27 1.30 5.10
C GLY A 33 0.80 0.22 5.04
N GLN A 34 0.98 -0.49 6.17
CA GLN A 34 2.04 -1.48 6.39
C GLN A 34 1.49 -2.82 6.88
N ASP A 35 0.27 -3.22 6.49
CA ASP A 35 -0.30 -4.52 6.88
C ASP A 35 -1.07 -5.19 5.74
N PHE A 36 -0.56 -5.07 4.52
CA PHE A 36 -1.21 -5.68 3.37
C PHE A 36 -0.68 -7.09 3.13
N THR A 37 -1.58 -8.03 2.80
CA THR A 37 -1.18 -9.21 2.05
C THR A 37 -0.80 -8.83 0.61
N LEU A 38 -0.05 -9.68 -0.10
CA LEU A 38 0.32 -9.39 -1.49
C LEU A 38 -0.91 -9.12 -2.38
N TYR A 39 -1.99 -9.87 -2.16
CA TYR A 39 -3.25 -9.70 -2.88
C TYR A 39 -3.90 -8.35 -2.59
N GLU A 40 -4.00 -7.95 -1.32
CA GLU A 40 -4.58 -6.66 -0.96
C GLU A 40 -3.73 -5.49 -1.45
N ALA A 41 -2.40 -5.66 -1.43
CA ALA A 41 -1.48 -4.68 -1.97
C ALA A 41 -1.74 -4.44 -3.46
N LEU A 42 -1.82 -5.51 -4.26
CA LEU A 42 -2.11 -5.44 -5.68
C LEU A 42 -3.52 -4.88 -5.96
N ARG A 43 -4.53 -5.31 -5.19
CA ARG A 43 -5.89 -4.78 -5.32
C ARG A 43 -5.94 -3.28 -5.03
N THR A 44 -5.16 -2.81 -4.07
CA THR A 44 -5.10 -1.38 -3.72
C THR A 44 -4.35 -0.60 -4.79
N VAL A 45 -3.26 -1.14 -5.34
CA VAL A 45 -2.56 -0.58 -6.51
C VAL A 45 -3.50 -0.43 -7.69
N ASP A 46 -4.26 -1.48 -8.01
CA ASP A 46 -5.23 -1.48 -9.11
C ASP A 46 -6.27 -0.37 -8.92
N ARG A 47 -6.85 -0.24 -7.72
CA ARG A 47 -7.77 0.85 -7.37
C ARG A 47 -7.15 2.24 -7.51
N LEU A 48 -5.89 2.39 -7.10
CA LEU A 48 -5.15 3.65 -7.23
C LEU A 48 -4.88 4.01 -8.69
N LEU A 49 -4.55 3.03 -9.54
CA LEU A 49 -4.31 3.23 -10.98
C LEU A 49 -5.60 3.52 -11.75
N TYR A 50 -6.71 2.85 -11.38
CA TYR A 50 -8.02 3.07 -11.98
C TYR A 50 -8.71 4.36 -11.50
N GLY A 51 -8.09 5.11 -10.60
CA GLY A 51 -8.61 6.40 -10.15
C GLY A 51 -9.79 6.30 -9.19
N GLU A 52 -9.99 5.14 -8.53
CA GLU A 52 -10.85 5.11 -7.35
C GLU A 52 -10.17 5.96 -6.28
N ASN A 53 -10.76 7.12 -5.97
CA ASN A 53 -10.26 8.06 -4.96
C ASN A 53 -10.04 7.32 -3.63
N PHE A 54 -8.79 6.95 -3.36
CA PHE A 54 -8.41 6.39 -2.07
C PHE A 54 -8.47 7.51 -1.04
N ILE A 55 -9.56 7.56 -0.28
CA ILE A 55 -9.67 8.45 0.87
C ILE A 55 -8.62 8.00 1.86
N LYS A 56 -7.52 8.75 1.93
CA LYS A 56 -6.56 8.65 3.05
C LYS A 56 -7.39 8.76 4.34
N GLN A 57 -7.30 7.78 5.23
CA GLN A 57 -7.50 8.06 6.65
C GLN A 57 -6.30 8.90 7.10
N ALA A 58 -6.31 10.18 6.72
CA ALA A 58 -5.43 11.18 7.31
C ALA A 58 -6.30 11.97 8.29
N GLU A 59 -5.97 11.78 9.56
CA GLU A 59 -6.24 12.67 10.70
C GLU A 59 -7.71 12.88 11.08
N LEU A 60 -8.15 12.10 12.07
CA LEU A 60 -9.11 12.59 13.07
C LEU A 60 -8.33 13.24 14.23
#